data_AF-A0A653AXG1-F1
#
_entry.id   AF-A0A653AXG1-F1
#
_cell.length_a   1.000
_cell.length_b   1.000
_cell.length_c   1.000
_cell.angle_alpha   90.00
_cell.angle_beta   90.00
_cell.angle_gamma   90.00
#
_symmetry.space_group_name_H-M   'P 1'
#
loop_
_entity.id
_entity.type
_entity.pdbx_description
1 polymer ?
#
loop_
_entity_poly.entity_id
_entity_poly.type
_entity_poly.pdbx_seq_one_letter_code
_entity_poly.pdbx_strand_id
1 'polypeptide(L)' 'MKRSGIGRELGEWGLDNYLETKQITRYESREPWAWYLTSQ' A
#
# COMPACT_ATOMS: atom_id res chain seq x y z
N MET A 1 6.04 -27.18 4.71
CA MET A 1 6.18 -26.00 5.58
C MET A 1 6.65 -26.48 6.96
N LYS A 2 7.71 -25.89 7.55
CA LYS A 2 8.14 -26.25 8.92
C LYS A 2 7.24 -25.56 9.95
N ARG A 3 7.13 -26.13 11.15
CA ARG A 3 6.25 -25.64 12.25
C ARG A 3 6.89 -24.58 13.16
N SER A 4 8.02 -24.01 12.76
CA SER A 4 8.81 -23.07 13.58
C SER A 4 8.29 -21.62 13.54
N GLY A 5 7.13 -21.37 12.93
CA GLY A 5 6.59 -20.01 12.76
C GLY A 5 7.12 -19.28 11.52
N ILE A 6 6.60 -18.07 11.30
CA ILE A 6 6.89 -17.18 10.17
C ILE A 6 7.10 -15.77 10.75
N GLY A 7 8.07 -15.04 10.23
CA GLY A 7 8.39 -13.68 10.68
C GLY A 7 9.85 -13.52 11.07
N ARG A 8 10.20 -12.30 11.45
CA ARG A 8 11.50 -11.90 11.99
C ARG A 8 11.23 -10.97 13.17
N GLU A 9 12.06 -11.05 14.19
CA GLU A 9 11.98 -10.22 15.39
C GLU A 9 13.33 -9.52 15.60
N LEU A 10 13.35 -8.55 16.53
CA LEU A 10 14.51 -7.71 16.86
C LEU A 10 14.95 -6.79 15.70
N GLY A 11 15.78 -5.78 16.03
CA GLY A 11 16.25 -4.80 15.07
C GLY A 11 15.11 -4.10 14.33
N GLU A 12 15.38 -3.67 13.10
CA GLU A 12 14.39 -3.02 12.23
C GLU A 12 13.19 -3.93 11.93
N TRP A 13 13.45 -5.22 11.65
CA TRP A 13 12.42 -6.22 11.36
C TRP A 13 11.41 -6.42 12.50
N GLY A 14 11.86 -6.34 13.75
CA GLY A 14 10.97 -6.43 14.92
C GLY A 14 10.10 -5.20 15.11
N LEU A 15 10.58 -4.01 14.73
CA LEU A 15 9.78 -2.78 14.79
C LEU A 15 8.70 -2.79 13.70
N ASP A 16 9.05 -3.23 12.49
CA ASP A 16 8.12 -3.29 11.35
C ASP A 16 6.88 -4.16 11.61
N ASN A 17 6.98 -5.18 12.47
CA ASN A 17 5.84 -6.01 12.87
C ASN A 17 4.70 -5.21 13.55
N TYR A 18 5.01 -4.03 14.08
CA TYR A 18 4.06 -3.15 14.78
C TYR A 18 3.66 -1.93 13.95
N LEU A 19 4.12 -1.86 12.70
CA LEU A 19 3.79 -0.78 11.77
C LEU A 19 2.92 -1.34 10.64
N GLU A 20 1.97 -0.52 10.18
CA GLU A 20 1.17 -0.84 9.00
C GLU A 20 1.55 0.12 7.86
N THR A 21 2.09 -0.42 6.78
CA THR A 21 2.34 0.38 5.57
C THR A 21 1.01 0.83 4.97
N LYS A 22 0.83 2.15 4.85
CA LYS A 22 -0.32 2.74 4.15
C LYS A 22 0.14 3.48 2.90
N GLN A 23 -0.41 3.12 1.75
CA GLN A 23 -0.24 3.89 0.52
C GLN A 23 -1.29 5.00 0.44
N ILE A 24 -0.85 6.22 0.19
CA ILE A 24 -1.72 7.38 -0.05
C ILE A 24 -1.46 7.88 -1.47
N THR A 25 -2.50 7.86 -2.30
CA THR A 25 -2.44 8.34 -3.68
C THR A 25 -3.62 9.27 -3.94
N ARG A 26 -3.34 10.47 -4.46
CA ARG A 26 -4.34 11.48 -4.77
C ARG A 26 -4.12 12.03 -6.17
N TYR A 27 -5.21 12.15 -6.92
CA TYR A 27 -5.22 12.85 -8.20
C TYR A 27 -5.55 14.33 -7.94
N GLU A 28 -4.59 15.21 -8.23
CA GLU A 28 -4.68 16.66 -7.92
C GLU A 28 -5.23 17.50 -9.07
N SER A 29 -5.37 16.93 -10.27
CA SER A 29 -5.92 17.67 -11.40
C SER A 29 -7.43 17.86 -11.23
N ARG A 30 -7.91 19.05 -11.59
CA ARG A 30 -9.34 19.34 -11.71
C ARG A 30 -9.93 18.85 -13.02
N GLU A 31 -9.07 18.50 -13.97
CA GLU A 31 -9.49 17.96 -15.27
C GLU A 31 -10.01 16.53 -15.11
N PRO A 32 -10.98 16.11 -15.95
CA PRO A 32 -11.41 14.73 -15.96
C PRO A 32 -10.25 13.83 -16.40
N TRP A 33 -10.17 12.63 -15.81
CA TRP A 33 -9.24 11.59 -16.28
C TRP A 33 -9.51 11.18 -17.74
N ALA A 34 -10.73 11.44 -18.24
CA ALA A 34 -11.14 11.17 -19.63
C ALA A 34 -10.97 9.69 -20.05
N TRP A 35 -11.21 8.74 -19.13
CA TRP A 35 -11.16 7.30 -19.45
C TRP A 35 -12.21 6.89 -20.48
N TYR A 36 -13.36 7.57 -20.46
CA TYR A 36 -14.47 7.32 -21.35
C TYR A 36 -14.81 8.56 -22.18
N LEU A 37 -15.27 8.33 -23.41
CA LEU A 37 -15.83 9.38 -24.25
C LEU A 37 -17.16 9.85 -23.66
N THR A 38 -17.31 11.16 -23.48
CA THR A 38 -18.62 11.76 -23.23
C THR A 38 -19.33 11.92 -24.57
N SER A 39 -20.60 11.51 -24.66
CA SER A 39 -21.43 11.81 -25.83
C SER A 39 -21.52 13.33 -26.00
N GLN A 40 -21.23 13.81 -27.21
CA GLN A 40 -21.33 15.23 -27.57
C GLN A 40 -22.76 15.75 -27.43
#